data_AF-A0A0L0EX18-F1
#
_entry.id   AF-A0A0L0EX18-F1
#
_cell.length_a   1.000
_cell.length_b   1.000
_cell.length_c   1.000
_cell.angle_alpha   90.00
_cell.angle_beta   90.00
_cell.angle_gamma   90.00
#
_symmetry.space_group_name_H-M   'P 1'
#
loop_
_entity.id
_entity.type
_entity.pdbx_description
1 polymer ?
#
loop_
_entity_poly.entity_id
_entity_poly.type
_entity_poly.pdbx_seq_one_letter_code
_entity_poly.pdbx_strand_id
1 'polypeptide(L)'
;MSKLMSLVLLCLAFQSSAKEEVCNTLNSMNWLLGNWHSENSKLKFNESWSQVSEKTFEGYGQTYSIVKSKVVSAETLRLVEMSGEVFYLAKLPVIHYQQPLN
;
A
#
# COMPACT_ATOMS: atom_id res chain seq x y z
N MET A 1 31.64 4.88 -44.66
CA MET A 1 30.96 3.58 -44.56
C MET A 1 31.31 2.81 -43.29
N SER A 2 32.59 2.51 -43.00
CA SER A 2 33.02 1.76 -41.78
C SER A 2 32.63 2.39 -40.42
N LYS A 3 32.74 3.72 -40.27
CA LYS A 3 32.41 4.41 -38.99
C LYS A 3 30.92 4.38 -38.63
N LEU A 4 30.03 4.39 -39.63
CA LEU A 4 28.57 4.29 -39.45
C LEU A 4 28.17 2.88 -39.00
N MET A 5 28.83 1.85 -39.54
CA MET A 5 28.60 0.46 -39.15
C MET A 5 28.96 0.20 -37.68
N SER A 6 30.07 0.80 -37.21
CA SER A 6 30.53 0.67 -35.83
C SER A 6 29.57 1.30 -34.81
N LEU A 7 28.94 2.44 -35.17
CA LEU A 7 27.96 3.11 -34.31
C LEU A 7 26.67 2.30 -34.13
N VAL A 8 26.22 1.61 -35.19
CA VAL A 8 25.02 0.75 -35.14
C VAL A 8 25.25 -0.49 -34.26
N LEU A 9 26.44 -1.12 -34.35
CA LEU A 9 26.78 -2.24 -33.46
C LEU A 9 26.86 -1.81 -31.99
N LEU A 10 27.35 -0.60 -31.71
CA LEU A 10 27.42 -0.07 -30.35
C LEU A 10 26.02 0.14 -29.75
N CYS A 11 25.06 0.65 -30.53
CA CYS A 11 23.67 0.83 -30.07
C CYS A 11 22.95 -0.49 -29.79
N LEU A 12 23.24 -1.55 -30.55
CA LEU A 12 22.66 -2.89 -30.34
C LEU A 12 23.19 -3.57 -29.06
N ALA A 13 24.38 -3.20 -28.59
CA ALA A 13 24.96 -3.71 -27.34
C ALA A 13 24.33 -3.10 -26.07
N PHE A 14 23.58 -2.00 -26.19
CA PHE A 14 22.90 -1.33 -25.08
C PHE A 14 21.40 -1.63 -25.03
N GLN A 15 20.96 -2.79 -25.50
CA GLN A 15 19.60 -3.26 -25.24
C GLN A 15 19.47 -3.70 -23.78
N SER A 16 19.26 -2.73 -22.89
CA SER A 16 18.82 -3.02 -21.52
C SER A 16 17.44 -3.67 -21.61
N SER A 17 17.40 -4.98 -21.42
CA SER A 17 16.13 -5.68 -21.20
C SER A 17 15.65 -5.27 -19.82
N ALA A 18 14.82 -4.23 -19.74
CA ALA A 18 14.04 -3.96 -18.56
C ALA A 18 13.12 -5.18 -18.37
N LYS A 19 13.47 -6.06 -17.45
CA LYS A 19 12.56 -7.11 -17.00
C LYS A 19 11.42 -6.41 -16.28
N GLU A 20 10.26 -6.44 -16.88
CA GLU A 20 9.02 -6.05 -16.22
C GLU A 20 8.72 -7.14 -15.17
N GLU A 21 9.16 -6.90 -13.94
CA GLU A 21 8.72 -7.68 -12.79
C GLU A 21 7.21 -7.44 -12.65
N VAL A 22 6.41 -8.47 -12.88
CA VAL A 22 4.95 -8.35 -12.82
C VAL A 22 4.54 -8.19 -11.35
N CYS A 23 4.27 -6.95 -10.94
CA CYS A 23 3.82 -6.60 -9.59
C CYS A 23 2.30 -6.83 -9.39
N ASN A 24 1.80 -8.00 -9.78
CA ASN A 24 0.37 -8.34 -9.70
C ASN A 24 0.02 -9.30 -8.56
N THR A 25 0.96 -9.57 -7.66
CA THR A 25 0.78 -10.47 -6.51
C THR A 25 0.87 -9.72 -5.19
N LEU A 26 0.20 -10.22 -4.16
CA LEU A 26 0.31 -9.67 -2.81
C LEU A 26 1.73 -9.73 -2.25
N ASN A 27 2.52 -10.71 -2.69
CA ASN A 27 3.91 -10.86 -2.28
C ASN A 27 4.77 -9.66 -2.70
N SER A 28 4.45 -9.01 -3.84
CA SER A 28 5.13 -7.78 -4.26
C SER A 28 4.85 -6.58 -3.33
N MET A 29 3.84 -6.67 -2.47
CA MET A 29 3.47 -5.67 -1.46
C MET A 29 3.88 -6.06 -0.04
N ASN A 30 4.78 -7.02 0.16
CA ASN A 30 5.29 -7.36 1.49
C ASN A 30 5.87 -6.15 2.24
N TRP A 31 6.33 -5.12 1.51
CA TRP A 31 6.79 -3.86 2.10
C TRP A 31 5.70 -3.12 2.90
N LEU A 32 4.42 -3.38 2.63
CA LEU A 32 3.27 -2.78 3.31
C LEU A 32 3.06 -3.36 4.73
N LEU A 33 3.50 -4.60 4.97
CA LEU A 33 3.30 -5.29 6.24
C LEU A 33 4.01 -4.57 7.39
N GLY A 34 3.37 -4.54 8.56
CA GLY A 34 3.89 -3.89 9.76
C GLY A 34 3.09 -2.68 10.18
N ASN A 35 3.75 -1.74 10.85
CA ASN A 35 3.11 -0.56 11.45
C ASN A 35 3.63 0.71 10.80
N TRP A 36 2.69 1.56 10.43
CA TRP A 36 2.90 2.86 9.84
C TRP A 36 2.40 3.93 10.82
N HIS A 37 3.19 4.99 10.95
CA HIS A 37 2.88 6.09 11.84
C HIS A 37 3.24 7.40 11.16
N SER A 38 2.37 8.39 11.31
CA SER A 38 2.63 9.77 10.90
C SER A 38 1.96 10.73 11.88
N GLU A 39 2.64 11.81 12.20
CA GLU A 39 2.16 12.81 13.15
C GLU A 39 2.45 14.23 12.64
N ASN A 40 1.51 15.14 12.88
CA ASN A 40 1.72 16.58 12.77
C ASN A 40 1.10 17.28 13.98
N SER A 41 1.09 18.62 14.00
CA SER A 41 0.58 19.40 15.14
C SER A 41 -0.92 19.24 15.42
N LYS A 42 -1.69 18.62 14.52
CA LYS A 42 -3.16 18.50 14.62
C LYS A 42 -3.62 17.05 14.69
N LEU A 43 -2.94 16.14 14.01
CA LEU A 43 -3.38 14.76 13.78
C LEU A 43 -2.23 13.76 14.02
N LYS A 44 -2.59 12.60 14.53
CA LYS A 44 -1.77 11.38 14.52
C LYS A 44 -2.49 10.33 13.69
N PHE A 45 -1.77 9.70 12.78
CA PHE A 45 -2.21 8.61 11.95
C PHE A 45 -1.43 7.36 12.32
N ASN A 46 -2.15 6.27 12.60
CA ASN A 46 -1.59 4.95 12.83
C ASN A 46 -2.26 3.97 11.88
N GLU A 47 -1.47 3.12 11.25
CA GLU A 47 -1.98 2.05 10.41
C GLU A 47 -1.17 0.78 10.62
N SER A 48 -1.83 -0.36 10.72
CA SER A 48 -1.16 -1.65 10.89
C SER A 48 -1.65 -2.62 9.83
N TRP A 49 -0.73 -3.31 9.17
CA TRP A 49 -1.02 -4.36 8.18
C TRP A 49 -0.45 -5.69 8.63
N SER A 50 -1.26 -6.74 8.45
CA SER A 50 -0.91 -8.11 8.77
C SER A 50 -1.29 -9.04 7.62
N GLN A 51 -0.45 -10.04 7.38
CA GLN A 51 -0.76 -11.11 6.44
C GLN A 51 -1.63 -12.15 7.15
N VAL A 52 -2.87 -12.33 6.70
CA VAL A 52 -3.78 -13.36 7.25
C VAL A 52 -3.77 -14.63 6.39
N SER A 53 -3.35 -14.54 5.13
CA SER A 53 -3.04 -15.68 4.26
C SER A 53 -2.08 -15.27 3.13
N GLU A 54 -1.59 -16.23 2.34
CA GLU A 54 -0.79 -15.96 1.13
C GLU A 54 -1.47 -15.00 0.16
N LYS A 55 -2.81 -14.97 0.15
CA LYS A 55 -3.63 -14.17 -0.77
C LYS A 55 -4.45 -13.08 -0.07
N THR A 56 -4.16 -12.77 1.19
CA THR A 56 -4.92 -11.74 1.91
C THR A 56 -4.08 -11.02 2.94
N PHE A 57 -4.04 -9.69 2.82
CA PHE A 57 -3.57 -8.80 3.89
C PHE A 57 -4.77 -8.08 4.51
N GLU A 58 -4.74 -7.91 5.82
CA GLU A 58 -5.71 -7.11 6.56
C GLU A 58 -5.01 -5.95 7.25
N GLY A 59 -5.65 -4.80 7.18
CA GLY A 59 -5.17 -3.55 7.75
C GLY A 59 -6.16 -2.93 8.73
N TYR A 60 -5.66 -2.09 9.62
CA TYR A 60 -6.45 -1.24 10.48
C TYR A 60 -5.82 0.16 10.50
N GLY A 61 -6.60 1.17 10.11
CA GLY A 61 -6.21 2.57 10.10
C GLY A 61 -6.95 3.36 11.17
N GLN A 62 -6.25 4.26 11.86
CA GLN A 62 -6.83 5.14 12.87
C GLN A 62 -6.25 6.55 12.76
N THR A 63 -7.13 7.55 12.79
CA THR A 63 -6.76 8.97 12.90
C THR A 63 -7.21 9.53 14.25
N TYR A 64 -6.25 10.05 15.01
CA TYR A 64 -6.46 10.75 16.28
C TYR A 64 -6.26 12.25 16.11
N SER A 65 -7.23 13.06 16.56
CA SER A 65 -7.09 14.50 16.61
C SER A 65 -6.46 14.92 17.93
N ILE A 66 -5.28 15.53 17.87
CA ILE A 66 -4.56 16.07 19.02
C ILE A 66 -5.36 17.22 19.64
N VAL A 67 -5.88 18.13 18.81
CA VAL A 67 -6.66 19.29 19.25
C VAL A 67 -7.94 18.87 19.99
N LYS A 68 -8.63 17.83 19.49
CA LYS A 68 -9.88 17.34 20.11
C LYS A 68 -9.64 16.25 21.15
N SER A 69 -8.39 15.81 21.31
CA SER A 69 -7.99 14.67 22.16
C SER A 69 -8.89 13.43 21.99
N LYS A 70 -9.21 13.07 20.73
CA LYS A 70 -10.04 11.90 20.43
C LYS A 70 -9.75 11.29 19.07
N VAL A 71 -10.07 10.01 18.91
CA VAL A 71 -10.14 9.35 17.60
C VAL A 71 -11.25 10.00 16.79
N VAL A 72 -10.93 10.40 15.57
CA VAL A 72 -11.87 11.06 14.63
C VAL A 72 -12.20 10.19 13.42
N SER A 73 -11.39 9.17 13.16
CA SER A 73 -11.65 8.16 12.12
C SER A 73 -10.98 6.85 12.51
N ALA A 74 -11.61 5.74 12.17
CA ALA A 74 -11.02 4.42 12.20
C ALA A 74 -11.63 3.58 11.07
N GLU A 75 -10.83 2.72 10.46
CA GLU A 75 -11.25 1.87 9.37
C GLU A 75 -10.52 0.52 9.40
N THR A 76 -11.17 -0.49 8.83
CA THR A 76 -10.53 -1.78 8.56
C THR A 76 -10.32 -1.90 7.06
N LEU A 77 -9.15 -2.38 6.68
CA LEU A 77 -8.70 -2.47 5.29
C LEU A 77 -8.47 -3.92 4.94
N ARG A 78 -8.65 -4.29 3.68
CA ARG A 78 -8.31 -5.63 3.21
C ARG A 78 -7.81 -5.58 1.77
N LEU A 79 -6.68 -6.24 1.53
CA LEU A 79 -6.19 -6.53 0.18
C LEU A 79 -6.36 -8.01 -0.09
N VAL A 80 -6.92 -8.36 -1.24
CA VAL A 80 -7.15 -9.75 -1.66
C VAL A 80 -6.55 -9.98 -3.04
N GLU A 81 -5.74 -11.02 -3.18
CA GLU A 81 -5.30 -11.51 -4.48
C GLU A 81 -6.32 -12.54 -5.00
N MET A 82 -6.99 -12.21 -6.10
CA MET A 82 -7.93 -13.11 -6.77
C MET A 82 -7.94 -12.83 -8.27
N SER A 83 -8.28 -13.84 -9.08
CA SER A 83 -8.35 -13.69 -10.55
C SER A 83 -7.08 -13.14 -11.23
N GLY A 84 -5.90 -13.33 -10.60
CA GLY A 84 -4.61 -12.84 -11.11
C GLY A 84 -4.32 -11.36 -10.86
N GLU A 85 -5.13 -10.69 -10.02
CA GLU A 85 -5.01 -9.28 -9.67
C GLU A 85 -5.15 -9.08 -8.16
N VAL A 86 -4.80 -7.89 -7.67
CA VAL A 86 -4.98 -7.48 -6.27
C VAL A 86 -6.11 -6.46 -6.16
N PHE A 87 -7.05 -6.74 -5.26
CA PHE A 87 -8.21 -5.90 -4.98
C PHE A 87 -8.10 -5.28 -3.60
N TYR A 88 -8.32 -3.96 -3.53
CA TYR A 88 -8.55 -3.26 -2.28
C TYR A 88 -10.05 -3.29 -1.94
N LEU A 89 -10.38 -3.95 -0.84
CA LEU A 89 -11.74 -4.06 -0.32
C LEU A 89 -11.89 -3.10 0.84
N ALA A 90 -12.52 -1.95 0.57
CA ALA A 90 -12.89 -1.00 1.61
C ALA A 90 -13.95 -1.61 2.52
N LYS A 91 -13.66 -1.72 3.82
CA LYS A 91 -14.63 -2.13 4.83
C LYS A 91 -15.03 -0.90 5.63
N LEU A 92 -16.35 -0.73 5.81
CA LEU A 92 -16.97 0.53 6.26
C LEU A 92 -16.25 1.17 7.46
N PRO A 93 -16.14 2.51 7.50
CA PRO A 93 -15.49 3.21 8.60
C PRO A 93 -16.19 2.90 9.92
N VAL A 94 -15.41 2.61 10.95
CA VAL A 94 -15.89 2.50 12.33
C VAL A 94 -16.16 3.91 12.82
N ILE A 95 -17.36 4.42 12.54
CA ILE A 95 -17.85 5.64 13.17
C ILE A 95 -18.18 5.27 14.62
N HIS A 96 -17.41 5.81 15.57
CA HIS A 96 -17.73 5.69 17.00
C HIS A 96 -19.12 6.33 17.22
N TYR A 97 -20.17 5.51 17.36
CA TYR A 97 -21.39 5.94 18.00
C TYR A 97 -21.03 6.24 19.45
N GLN A 98 -20.89 7.51 19.80
CA GLN A 98 -21.02 7.93 21.19
C GLN A 98 -22.46 7.60 21.59
N GLN A 99 -22.67 6.45 22.25
CA GLN A 99 -23.93 6.20 22.93
C GLN A 99 -24.14 7.33 23.95
N PRO A 100 -25.34 7.96 24.00
CA PRO A 100 -25.63 8.90 25.07
C PRO A 100 -25.58 8.12 26.39
N LEU A 101 -24.84 8.65 27.37
CA LEU A 101 -24.91 8.17 28.75
C LEU A 101 -26.36 8.39 29.22
N ASN A 102 -27.03 7.30 29.61
CA ASN A 102 -28.25 7.36 30.42
C ASN A 102 -27.91 7.83 31.84
#